data_AF-A0A6A7LIP2-F1
#
_entry.id   AF-A0A6A7LIP2-F1
#
_cell.length_a   1.000
_cell.length_b   1.000
_cell.length_c   1.000
_cell.angle_alpha   90.00
_cell.angle_beta   90.00
_cell.angle_gamma   90.00
#
_symmetry.space_group_name_H-M   'P 1'
#
loop_
_entity.id
_entity.type
_entity.pdbx_description
1 polymer ?
#
loop_
_entity_poly.entity_id
_entity_poly.type
_entity_poly.pdbx_seq_one_letter_code
_entity_poly.pdbx_strand_id
1 'polypeptide(L)'
;MEDKNDPNSESLKLRGRMAISIQHQNISAAQEEKRLNNKISEMYGVDSDEAVDIHVNYHFDRISAFLLRRARKNGMLESMFFKRLNSLNTIGYAYSVAQGELPEMAAVDILYKELCNLHNDNHPSDDRYVSFYG
;
A
#
# COMPACT_ATOMS: atom_id res chain seq x y z
N MET A 1 39.73 -25.81 14.64
CA MET A 1 39.13 -24.61 15.26
C MET A 1 37.92 -24.30 14.42
N GLU A 2 36.73 -24.60 14.95
CA GLU A 2 35.46 -24.33 14.28
C GLU A 2 35.22 -22.83 14.21
N ASP A 3 35.10 -22.32 13.00
CA ASP A 3 34.66 -20.95 12.73
C ASP A 3 33.14 -20.91 12.95
N LYS A 4 32.74 -20.42 14.13
CA LYS A 4 31.32 -20.16 14.45
C LYS A 4 30.86 -18.96 13.62
N ASN A 5 30.46 -19.24 12.38
CA ASN A 5 29.63 -18.32 11.61
C ASN A 5 28.31 -18.15 12.37
N ASP A 6 28.25 -17.09 13.18
CA ASP A 6 27.05 -16.63 13.84
C ASP A 6 26.04 -16.22 12.74
N PRO A 7 24.95 -16.98 12.52
CA PRO A 7 23.96 -16.66 11.49
C PRO A 7 23.22 -15.33 11.77
N ASN A 8 23.50 -14.69 12.91
CA ASN A 8 22.86 -13.47 13.36
C ASN A 8 23.50 -12.18 12.82
N SER A 9 24.68 -12.26 12.15
CA SER A 9 25.40 -11.07 11.66
C SER A 9 24.77 -10.42 10.42
N GLU A 10 24.14 -11.21 9.54
CA GLU A 10 23.49 -10.68 8.33
C GLU A 10 22.07 -10.15 8.59
N SER A 11 21.32 -10.75 9.52
CA SER A 11 19.96 -10.28 9.86
C SER A 11 19.97 -8.87 10.46
N LEU A 12 21.02 -8.52 11.21
CA LEU A 12 21.22 -7.20 11.83
C LEU A 12 21.43 -6.06 10.83
N LYS A 13 21.81 -6.36 9.59
CA LYS A 13 22.08 -5.34 8.55
C LYS A 13 20.84 -4.91 7.78
N LEU A 14 19.77 -5.70 7.81
CA LEU A 14 18.52 -5.38 7.13
C LEU A 14 17.62 -4.65 8.11
N ARG A 15 17.57 -3.32 8.01
CA ARG A 15 16.67 -2.47 8.79
C ARG A 15 15.69 -1.73 7.89
N GLY A 16 14.57 -1.33 8.47
CA GLY A 16 13.54 -0.54 7.79
C GLY A 16 12.85 -1.31 6.66
N ARG A 17 12.40 -0.58 5.64
CA ARG A 17 11.55 -1.13 4.57
C ARG A 17 12.14 -2.37 3.87
N MET A 18 13.47 -2.43 3.69
CA MET A 18 14.12 -3.57 3.04
C MET A 18 13.99 -4.87 3.83
N ALA A 19 14.04 -4.79 5.16
CA ALA A 19 13.93 -5.95 6.03
C ALA A 19 12.54 -6.59 5.92
N ILE A 20 11.50 -5.75 5.93
CA ILE A 20 10.11 -6.18 5.75
C ILE A 20 9.91 -6.72 4.33
N SER A 21 10.46 -6.05 3.32
CA SER A 21 10.34 -6.48 1.92
C SER A 21 10.93 -7.87 1.65
N ILE A 22 11.97 -8.29 2.37
CA ILE A 22 12.55 -9.64 2.22
C ILE A 22 11.64 -10.69 2.83
N GLN A 23 11.00 -10.39 3.98
CA GLN A 23 10.03 -11.32 4.58
C GLN A 23 8.82 -11.55 3.67
N HIS A 24 8.44 -10.53 2.89
CA HIS A 24 7.40 -10.59 1.88
C HIS A 24 7.75 -11.42 0.63
N GLN A 25 9.03 -11.65 0.31
CA GLN A 25 9.43 -12.41 -0.89
C GLN A 25 9.03 -13.89 -0.83
N ASN A 26 8.79 -14.42 0.37
CA ASN A 26 8.45 -15.82 0.60
C ASN A 26 6.95 -16.04 0.85
N ILE A 27 6.12 -15.01 0.70
CA ILE A 27 4.67 -15.09 0.92
C ILE A 27 3.95 -15.28 -0.40
N SER A 28 3.15 -16.33 -0.47
CA SER A 28 2.36 -16.65 -1.66
C SER A 28 0.86 -16.43 -1.45
N ALA A 29 0.41 -16.36 -0.19
CA ALA A 29 -1.01 -16.20 0.14
C ALA A 29 -1.25 -15.04 1.12
N ALA A 30 -2.33 -14.29 0.91
CA ALA A 30 -2.73 -13.19 1.78
C ALA A 30 -2.88 -13.60 3.26
N GLN A 31 -3.28 -14.85 3.55
CA GLN A 31 -3.41 -15.35 4.92
C GLN A 31 -2.06 -15.45 5.67
N GLU A 32 -0.95 -15.48 4.95
CA GLU A 32 0.39 -15.51 5.54
C GLU A 32 0.85 -14.10 5.97
N GLU A 33 0.18 -13.04 5.50
CA GLU A 33 0.46 -11.65 5.87
C GLU A 33 0.36 -11.43 7.37
N LYS A 34 -0.68 -11.99 8.00
CA LYS A 34 -0.86 -11.88 9.46
C LYS A 34 0.31 -12.46 10.25
N ARG A 35 0.99 -13.48 9.72
CA ARG A 35 2.15 -14.11 10.36
C ARG A 35 3.39 -13.20 10.33
N LEU A 36 3.43 -12.22 9.44
CA LEU A 36 4.50 -11.23 9.42
C LEU A 36 4.46 -10.27 10.59
N ASN A 37 3.30 -10.00 11.18
CA ASN A 37 3.21 -9.12 12.35
C ASN A 37 4.10 -9.64 13.49
N ASN A 38 4.05 -10.95 13.74
CA ASN A 38 4.92 -11.60 14.73
C ASN A 38 6.41 -11.49 14.36
N LYS A 39 6.75 -11.70 13.09
CA LYS A 39 8.13 -11.55 12.62
C LYS A 39 8.63 -10.11 12.71
N ILE A 40 7.77 -9.13 12.46
CA ILE A 40 8.08 -7.70 12.59
C ILE A 40 8.31 -7.36 14.06
N SER A 41 7.44 -7.83 14.97
CA SER A 41 7.63 -7.69 16.42
C SER A 41 8.99 -8.27 16.86
N GLU A 42 9.33 -9.49 16.42
CA GLU A 42 10.61 -10.13 16.72
C GLU A 42 11.81 -9.35 16.14
N MET A 43 11.71 -8.89 14.89
CA MET A 43 12.80 -8.20 14.19
C MET A 43 13.11 -6.82 14.79
N TYR A 44 12.09 -6.09 15.22
CA TYR A 44 12.24 -4.74 15.74
C TYR A 44 12.24 -4.67 17.27
N GLY A 45 11.90 -5.77 17.96
CA GLY A 45 11.81 -5.80 19.42
C GLY A 45 10.66 -4.94 19.96
N VAL A 46 9.57 -4.83 19.19
CA VAL A 46 8.40 -3.99 19.49
C VAL A 46 7.21 -4.85 19.90
N ASP A 47 6.21 -4.25 20.54
CA ASP A 47 4.97 -4.96 20.87
C ASP A 47 4.14 -5.29 19.62
N SER A 48 3.06 -6.06 19.83
CA SER A 48 2.20 -6.51 18.74
C SER A 48 1.45 -5.37 18.06
N ASP A 49 1.11 -4.31 18.77
CA ASP A 49 0.33 -3.20 18.22
C ASP A 49 1.24 -2.33 17.35
N GLU A 50 2.44 -2.00 17.84
CA GLU A 50 3.46 -1.29 17.09
C GLU A 50 3.93 -2.09 15.86
N ALA A 51 4.06 -3.42 15.98
CA ALA A 51 4.37 -4.28 14.83
C ALA A 51 3.31 -4.22 13.73
N VAL A 52 2.03 -4.17 14.11
CA VAL A 52 0.92 -3.99 13.16
C VAL A 52 1.02 -2.63 12.49
N ASP A 53 1.26 -1.55 13.24
CA ASP A 53 1.41 -0.20 12.67
C ASP A 53 2.58 -0.12 11.68
N ILE A 54 3.71 -0.74 12.00
CA ILE A 54 4.86 -0.85 11.09
C ILE A 54 4.45 -1.58 9.80
N HIS A 55 3.68 -2.66 9.92
CA HIS A 55 3.24 -3.45 8.77
C HIS A 55 2.22 -2.70 7.90
N VAL A 56 1.27 -2.01 8.55
CA VAL A 56 0.29 -1.14 7.90
C VAL A 56 1.01 -0.04 7.11
N ASN A 57 1.99 0.62 7.71
CA ASN A 57 2.77 1.66 7.04
C ASN A 57 3.53 1.13 5.82
N TYR A 58 4.09 -0.07 5.93
CA TYR A 58 4.73 -0.76 4.80
C TYR A 58 3.76 -0.97 3.63
N HIS A 59 2.53 -1.43 3.89
CA HIS A 59 1.53 -1.62 2.84
C HIS A 59 0.96 -0.31 2.31
N PHE A 60 0.74 0.68 3.17
CA PHE A 60 0.26 2.01 2.79
C PHE A 60 1.16 2.65 1.72
N ASP A 61 2.48 2.51 1.88
CA ASP A 61 3.45 2.99 0.92
C ASP A 61 3.37 2.26 -0.43
N ARG A 62 3.23 0.93 -0.40
CA ARG A 62 3.19 0.06 -1.60
C ARG A 62 1.92 0.27 -2.41
N ILE A 63 0.77 -0.03 -1.82
CA ILE A 63 -0.30 0.96 -1.66
C ILE A 63 -0.37 2.11 -2.67
N SER A 64 -0.01 3.26 -2.11
CA SER A 64 0.07 4.57 -2.74
C SER A 64 0.96 4.57 -3.98
N ALA A 65 2.09 3.85 -3.98
CA ALA A 65 2.99 3.78 -5.13
C ALA A 65 2.34 3.09 -6.35
N PHE A 66 1.64 1.98 -6.13
CA PHE A 66 0.90 1.29 -7.19
C PHE A 66 -0.24 2.16 -7.71
N LEU A 67 -0.98 2.81 -6.79
CA LEU A 67 -2.08 3.69 -7.14
C LEU A 67 -1.60 4.88 -7.99
N LEU A 68 -0.52 5.57 -7.58
CA LEU A 68 0.08 6.68 -8.33
C LEU A 68 0.58 6.23 -9.71
N ARG A 69 1.26 5.07 -9.78
CA ARG A 69 1.73 4.52 -11.06
C ARG A 69 0.57 4.23 -12.01
N ARG A 70 -0.53 3.67 -11.49
CA ARG A 70 -1.72 3.38 -12.29
C ARG A 70 -2.44 4.67 -12.71
N ALA A 71 -2.58 5.63 -11.81
CA ALA A 71 -3.18 6.94 -12.11
C ALA A 71 -2.43 7.67 -13.23
N ARG A 72 -1.09 7.74 -13.14
CA ARG A 72 -0.22 8.32 -14.19
C ARG A 72 -0.37 7.61 -15.54
N LYS A 73 -0.39 6.28 -15.53
CA LYS A 73 -0.59 5.48 -16.76
C LYS A 73 -1.93 5.76 -17.45
N ASN A 74 -2.94 6.21 -16.71
CA ASN A 74 -4.26 6.56 -17.22
C ASN A 74 -4.46 8.08 -17.38
N GLY A 75 -3.37 8.87 -17.39
CA GLY A 75 -3.41 10.30 -17.71
C GLY A 75 -3.78 11.22 -16.55
N MET A 76 -3.87 10.72 -15.32
CA MET A 76 -4.11 11.57 -14.16
C MET A 76 -2.85 12.36 -13.78
N LEU A 77 -3.00 13.68 -13.63
CA LEU A 77 -1.94 14.55 -13.12
C LEU A 77 -1.62 14.25 -11.66
N GLU A 78 -0.35 14.35 -11.30
CA GLU A 78 0.12 14.07 -9.94
C GLU A 78 -0.47 15.03 -8.89
N SER A 79 -0.63 16.30 -9.23
CA SER A 79 -1.30 17.28 -8.36
C SER A 79 -2.76 16.91 -8.07
N MET A 80 -3.46 16.39 -9.08
CA MET A 80 -4.85 15.92 -8.98
C MET A 80 -4.94 14.64 -8.15
N PHE A 81 -3.97 13.73 -8.34
CA PHE A 81 -3.84 12.53 -7.53
C PHE A 81 -3.70 12.86 -6.04
N PHE A 82 -2.73 13.70 -5.67
CA PHE A 82 -2.51 14.05 -4.26
C PHE A 82 -3.68 14.79 -3.63
N LYS A 83 -4.36 15.65 -4.41
CA LYS A 83 -5.59 16.32 -3.95
C LYS A 83 -6.69 15.32 -3.56
N ARG A 84 -6.77 14.17 -4.24
CA ARG A 84 -7.80 13.14 -4.02
C ARG A 84 -7.36 12.02 -3.08
N LEU A 85 -6.06 11.79 -2.94
CA LEU A 85 -5.52 10.72 -2.10
C LEU A 85 -6.01 10.86 -0.65
N ASN A 86 -6.06 12.10 -0.14
CA ASN A 86 -6.50 12.38 1.23
C ASN A 86 -7.98 12.03 1.50
N SER A 87 -8.82 11.91 0.47
CA SER A 87 -10.22 11.48 0.60
C SER A 87 -10.40 9.96 0.54
N LEU A 88 -9.34 9.20 0.24
CA LEU A 88 -9.39 7.76 0.17
C LEU A 88 -9.03 7.12 1.51
N ASN A 89 -9.69 6.01 1.84
CA ASN A 89 -9.36 5.23 3.02
C ASN A 89 -8.14 4.31 2.80
N THR A 90 -7.02 4.87 2.31
CA THR A 90 -5.83 4.08 1.96
C THR A 90 -5.23 3.37 3.18
N ILE A 91 -5.29 4.01 4.36
CA ILE A 91 -4.79 3.40 5.61
C ILE A 91 -5.65 2.21 6.05
N GLY A 92 -6.99 2.29 5.92
CA GLY A 92 -7.87 1.17 6.25
C GLY A 92 -7.65 -0.03 5.34
N TYR A 93 -7.45 0.20 4.04
CA TYR A 93 -7.11 -0.89 3.13
C TYR A 93 -5.72 -1.48 3.42
N ALA A 94 -4.73 -0.66 3.76
CA ALA A 94 -3.42 -1.15 4.17
C ALA A 94 -3.50 -2.03 5.45
N TYR A 95 -4.39 -1.66 6.38
CA TYR A 95 -4.67 -2.48 7.56
C TYR A 95 -5.29 -3.83 7.21
N SER A 96 -6.33 -3.87 6.36
CA SER A 96 -6.91 -5.14 5.92
C SER A 96 -5.91 -6.04 5.19
N VAL A 97 -4.96 -5.46 4.46
CA VAL A 97 -3.87 -6.23 3.86
C VAL A 97 -2.91 -6.79 4.93
N ALA A 98 -2.48 -5.96 5.89
CA ALA A 98 -1.59 -6.38 6.98
C ALA A 98 -2.21 -7.48 7.87
N GLN A 99 -3.54 -7.55 7.94
CA GLN A 99 -4.29 -8.61 8.64
C GLN A 99 -4.53 -9.86 7.76
N GLY A 100 -4.16 -9.82 6.48
CA GLY A 100 -4.37 -10.90 5.53
C GLY A 100 -5.82 -11.08 5.06
N GLU A 101 -6.66 -10.07 5.24
CA GLU A 101 -8.07 -10.07 4.84
C GLU A 101 -8.24 -9.82 3.35
N LEU A 102 -7.29 -9.11 2.74
CA LEU A 102 -7.34 -8.68 1.34
C LEU A 102 -5.94 -8.70 0.71
N PRO A 103 -5.78 -9.14 -0.55
CA PRO A 103 -4.52 -8.98 -1.28
C PRO A 103 -4.23 -7.52 -1.64
N GLU A 104 -2.95 -7.12 -1.65
CA GLU A 104 -2.52 -5.75 -2.02
C GLU A 104 -3.14 -5.24 -3.33
N MET A 105 -3.13 -6.06 -4.38
CA MET A 105 -3.64 -5.63 -5.69
C MET A 105 -5.15 -5.44 -5.71
N ALA A 106 -5.90 -6.19 -4.88
CA ALA A 106 -7.33 -5.99 -4.74
C ALA A 106 -7.62 -4.67 -4.02
N ALA A 107 -6.83 -4.30 -3.00
CA ALA A 107 -6.91 -2.98 -2.38
C ALA A 107 -6.65 -1.86 -3.39
N VAL A 108 -5.61 -1.99 -4.23
CA VAL A 108 -5.30 -1.04 -5.29
C VAL A 108 -6.45 -0.92 -6.29
N ASP A 109 -7.09 -2.03 -6.68
CA ASP A 109 -8.23 -2.02 -7.59
C ASP A 109 -9.43 -1.26 -7.03
N ILE A 110 -9.75 -1.47 -5.75
CA ILE A 110 -10.86 -0.78 -5.08
C ILE A 110 -10.56 0.72 -4.98
N LEU A 111 -9.40 1.07 -4.43
CA LEU A 111 -8.97 2.47 -4.29
C LEU A 111 -8.89 3.20 -5.62
N TYR A 112 -8.48 2.53 -6.70
CA TYR A 112 -8.44 3.14 -8.03
C TYR A 112 -9.84 3.46 -8.56
N LYS A 113 -10.83 2.59 -8.31
CA LYS A 113 -12.23 2.88 -8.67
C LYS A 113 -12.75 4.09 -7.90
N GLU A 114 -12.49 4.17 -6.59
CA GLU A 114 -12.87 5.31 -5.76
C GLU A 114 -12.19 6.61 -6.22
N LEU A 115 -10.89 6.57 -6.50
CA LEU A 115 -10.10 7.69 -7.02
C LEU A 115 -10.68 8.26 -8.33
N CYS A 116 -11.17 7.38 -9.21
CA CYS A 116 -11.83 7.75 -10.45
C CYS A 116 -13.26 8.25 -10.22
N ASN A 117 -14.03 7.66 -9.30
CA ASN A 117 -15.42 8.04 -9.04
C ASN A 117 -15.53 9.42 -8.35
N LEU A 118 -14.56 9.80 -7.52
CA LEU A 118 -14.42 11.18 -7.00
C LEU A 118 -14.31 12.24 -8.12
N HIS A 119 -14.02 11.81 -9.36
CA HIS A 119 -14.07 12.68 -10.53
C HIS A 119 -15.49 13.01 -10.96
N ASN A 120 -16.41 12.05 -10.86
CA ASN A 120 -17.74 12.15 -11.44
C ASN A 120 -18.66 13.02 -10.58
N ASP A 121 -18.46 13.05 -9.26
CA ASP A 121 -19.27 13.87 -8.35
C ASP A 121 -18.94 15.38 -8.43
N ASN A 122 -17.84 15.75 -9.08
CA ASN A 122 -17.48 17.16 -9.33
C ASN A 122 -17.94 17.66 -10.72
N HIS A 123 -18.82 16.93 -11.40
CA HIS A 123 -19.58 17.48 -12.51
C HIS A 123 -20.94 17.97 -11.99
N PRO A 124 -21.22 19.28 -11.97
CA PRO A 124 -22.59 19.69 -12.22
C PRO A 124 -22.92 19.18 -13.62
N SER A 125 -24.03 18.47 -13.73
CA SER A 125 -24.81 18.44 -14.96
C SER A 125 -24.95 19.87 -15.49
N ASP A 126 -24.83 20.02 -16.80
CA ASP A 126 -25.15 21.23 -17.59
C ASP A 126 -23.94 22.07 -18.05
N ASP A 127 -23.36 21.69 -19.20
CA ASP A 127 -22.84 22.66 -20.15
C ASP A 127 -23.08 22.16 -21.59
N ARG A 128 -24.33 22.34 -22.02
CA ARG A 128 -24.71 22.93 -23.32
C ARG A 128 -23.72 22.72 -24.48
N TYR A 129 -23.92 21.66 -25.26
CA TYR A 129 -23.61 21.69 -26.69
C TYR A 129 -24.64 22.60 -27.38
N VAL A 130 -24.35 23.89 -27.51
CA VAL A 130 -25.00 24.72 -28.53
C VAL A 130 -24.08 24.75 -29.75
N SER A 131 -24.33 23.84 -30.68
CA SER A 131 -23.76 23.95 -32.02
C SER A 131 -24.58 24.96 -32.82
N PHE A 132 -24.18 26.23 -32.80
CA PHE A 132 -24.52 27.17 -33.87
C PHE A 132 -23.54 26.92 -35.01
N TYR A 133 -23.93 26.07 -35.96
CA TYR A 133 -23.42 26.19 -37.32
C TYR A 133 -24.31 27.19 -38.05
N GLY A 134 -23.75 28.35 -38.36
CA GLY A 134 -24.15 29.17 -39.50
C GLY A 134 -23.45 28.70 -40.77
#